data_AF-A0A3L7RE88-F1
#
_entry.id   AF-A0A3L7RE88-F1
#
_cell.length_a   1.000
_cell.length_b   1.000
_cell.length_c   1.000
_cell.angle_alpha   90.00
_cell.angle_beta   90.00
_cell.angle_gamma   90.00
#
_symmetry.space_group_name_H-M   'P 1'
#
loop_
_entity.id
_entity.type
_entity.pdbx_description
1 polymer ?
#
loop_
_entity_poly.entity_id
_entity_poly.type
_entity_poly.pdbx_seq_one_letter_code
_entity_poly.pdbx_strand_id
1 'polypeptide(L)'
;MAKGLSKITKPLALRLLSACDGDEIWSCQHCRSERVPEDWIARLRDVFESDFSEQGSTIFEGGKRVSQYEGVRSVDIAVAVAMNLGIQIDPWVLSQNHRAAIVAWIQERLEEQ
;
A
#
# COMPACT_ATOMS: atom_id res chain seq x y z
N MET A 1 0.84 -23.44 5.90
CA MET A 1 1.12 -23.31 4.46
C MET A 1 1.03 -21.84 4.11
N ALA A 2 2.13 -21.19 3.72
CA ALA A 2 2.12 -19.79 3.32
C ALA A 2 1.43 -19.67 1.96
N LYS A 3 0.10 -19.44 1.97
CA LYS A 3 -0.64 -19.08 0.75
C LYS A 3 -0.02 -17.79 0.22
N GLY A 4 0.52 -17.83 -1.00
CA GLY A 4 0.97 -16.61 -1.68
C GLY A 4 -0.23 -15.69 -1.91
N LEU A 5 0.04 -14.38 -1.98
CA LEU A 5 -0.96 -13.36 -2.30
C LEU A 5 -1.74 -13.77 -3.56
N SER A 6 -3.07 -13.58 -3.52
CA SER A 6 -3.94 -13.89 -4.66
C SER A 6 -3.44 -13.22 -5.94
N LYS A 7 -3.47 -13.94 -7.07
CA LYS A 7 -3.15 -13.36 -8.38
C LYS A 7 -4.25 -12.39 -8.82
N ILE A 8 -3.84 -11.23 -9.35
CA ILE A 8 -4.73 -10.23 -9.92
C ILE A 8 -4.46 -10.08 -11.42
N THR A 9 -5.41 -9.51 -12.15
CA THR A 9 -5.24 -9.27 -13.60
C THR A 9 -4.42 -8.01 -13.85
N LYS A 10 -3.68 -7.95 -14.97
CA LYS A 10 -2.87 -6.76 -15.36
C LYS A 10 -3.68 -5.45 -15.32
N PRO A 11 -4.93 -5.37 -15.83
CA PRO A 11 -5.73 -4.14 -15.75
C PRO A 11 -6.05 -3.71 -14.31
N LEU A 12 -6.34 -4.66 -13.41
CA LEU A 12 -6.58 -4.35 -12.00
C LEU A 12 -5.28 -3.89 -11.32
N ALA A 13 -4.17 -4.54 -11.64
CA ALA A 13 -2.85 -4.21 -11.13
C ALA A 13 -2.44 -2.77 -11.49
N LEU A 14 -2.60 -2.39 -12.78
CA LEU A 14 -2.32 -1.03 -13.24
C LEU A 14 -3.23 0.00 -12.56
N ARG A 15 -4.54 -0.30 -12.43
CA ARG A 15 -5.49 0.61 -11.76
C ARG A 15 -5.12 0.84 -10.30
N LEU A 16 -4.80 -0.23 -9.56
CA LEU A 16 -4.37 -0.14 -8.17
C LEU A 16 -3.08 0.68 -8.03
N LEU A 17 -2.11 0.43 -8.90
CA LEU A 17 -0.84 1.15 -8.86
C LEU A 17 -1.00 2.64 -9.19
N SER A 18 -1.86 3.01 -10.14
CA SER A 18 -2.16 4.42 -10.44
C SER A 18 -2.86 5.14 -9.29
N ALA A 19 -3.57 4.41 -8.43
CA ALA A 19 -4.19 4.99 -7.23
C ALA A 19 -3.20 5.11 -6.05
N CYS A 20 -2.06 4.42 -6.09
CA CYS A 20 -1.06 4.49 -5.03
C CYS A 20 -0.20 5.76 -5.20
N ASP A 21 -0.12 6.57 -4.14
CA ASP A 21 0.82 7.70 -4.04
C ASP A 21 2.08 7.34 -3.22
N GLY A 22 1.99 6.30 -2.39
CA GLY A 22 3.08 5.77 -1.58
C GLY A 22 3.08 6.27 -0.14
N ASP A 23 2.59 7.48 0.13
CA ASP A 23 2.52 7.99 1.51
C ASP A 23 1.17 7.72 2.19
N GLU A 24 0.10 7.57 1.40
CA GLU A 24 -1.24 7.39 1.93
C GLU A 24 -1.44 6.02 2.57
N ILE A 25 -2.20 6.00 3.69
CA ILE A 25 -2.66 4.78 4.36
C ILE A 25 -4.15 4.59 4.07
N TRP A 26 -4.47 3.52 3.35
CA TRP A 26 -5.83 3.18 2.98
C TRP A 26 -6.52 2.41 4.10
N SER A 27 -7.72 2.85 4.48
CA SER A 27 -8.56 2.07 5.39
C SER A 27 -8.94 0.74 4.73
N CYS A 28 -9.21 -0.29 5.52
CA CYS A 28 -9.67 -1.58 4.99
C CYS A 28 -10.92 -1.43 4.10
N GLN A 29 -11.80 -0.47 4.41
CA GLN A 29 -12.96 -0.16 3.58
C GLN A 29 -12.56 0.46 2.23
N HIS A 30 -11.62 1.40 2.24
CA HIS A 30 -11.09 1.99 1.01
C HIS A 30 -10.43 0.94 0.11
N CYS A 31 -9.60 0.05 0.67
CA CYS A 31 -9.01 -1.07 -0.06
C CYS A 31 -10.08 -1.95 -0.74
N ARG A 32 -11.18 -2.26 -0.04
CA ARG A 32 -12.30 -3.04 -0.61
C ARG A 32 -12.99 -2.29 -1.75
N SER A 33 -13.20 -0.98 -1.61
CA SER A 33 -13.75 -0.13 -2.68
C SER A 33 -12.86 -0.15 -3.92
N GLU A 34 -11.54 -0.13 -3.71
CA GLU A 34 -10.54 -0.25 -4.79
C GLU A 34 -10.35 -1.68 -5.31
N ARG A 35 -11.17 -2.63 -4.87
CA ARG A 35 -11.11 -4.05 -5.27
C ARG A 35 -9.76 -4.71 -4.97
N VAL A 36 -9.07 -4.25 -3.92
CA VAL A 36 -7.90 -4.96 -3.39
C VAL A 36 -8.38 -6.32 -2.85
N PRO A 37 -7.71 -7.45 -3.19
CA PRO A 37 -8.11 -8.76 -2.70
C PRO A 37 -8.10 -8.84 -1.18
N GLU A 38 -9.08 -9.53 -0.58
CA GLU A 38 -9.18 -9.62 0.89
C GLU A 38 -7.96 -10.26 1.55
N ASP A 39 -7.32 -11.24 0.90
CA ASP A 39 -6.06 -11.83 1.38
C ASP A 39 -4.92 -10.81 1.45
N TRP A 40 -4.88 -9.84 0.52
CA TRP A 40 -3.89 -8.77 0.56
C TRP A 40 -4.18 -7.85 1.73
N ILE A 41 -5.43 -7.41 1.89
CA ILE A 41 -5.84 -6.55 3.00
C ILE A 41 -5.50 -7.22 4.33
N ALA A 42 -5.86 -8.49 4.50
CA ALA A 42 -5.61 -9.22 5.74
C ALA A 42 -4.13 -9.37 6.09
N ARG A 43 -3.24 -9.39 5.10
CA ARG A 43 -1.79 -9.58 5.28
C ARG A 43 -1.00 -8.29 5.35
N LEU A 44 -1.42 -7.27 4.60
CA LEU A 44 -0.74 -5.99 4.50
C LEU A 44 -1.30 -4.97 5.49
N ARG A 45 -2.46 -5.24 6.11
CA ARG A 45 -3.00 -4.35 7.15
C ARG A 45 -2.07 -4.33 8.35
N ASP A 46 -1.90 -3.15 8.89
CA ASP A 46 -1.15 -2.90 10.11
C ASP A 46 -1.91 -1.85 10.96
N VAL A 47 -1.51 -1.73 12.22
CA VAL A 47 -2.08 -0.75 13.16
C VAL A 47 -1.07 0.36 13.31
N PHE A 48 -1.36 1.50 12.69
CA PHE A 48 -0.51 2.68 12.75
C PHE A 48 -0.87 3.50 13.98
N GLU A 49 0.10 3.65 14.88
CA GLU A 49 -0.03 4.51 16.05
C GLU A 49 0.38 5.94 15.69
N SER A 50 -0.51 6.89 15.96
CA SER A 50 -0.14 8.30 15.94
C SER A 50 0.80 8.56 17.13
N ASP A 51 2.08 8.81 16.86
CA ASP A 51 3.00 9.23 17.92
C ASP A 51 2.57 10.62 18.42
N PHE A 52 2.13 10.65 19.68
CA PHE A 52 1.55 11.83 20.32
C PHE A 52 2.58 12.96 20.56
N SER A 53 3.84 12.78 20.17
CA SER A 53 4.92 13.73 20.45
C SER A 53 5.07 14.85 19.40
N GLU A 54 4.40 14.77 18.26
CA GLU A 54 4.37 15.85 17.26
C GLU A 54 2.94 16.43 17.15
N GLN A 55 2.80 17.74 17.43
CA GLN A 55 1.52 18.48 17.50
C GLN A 55 0.68 18.51 16.19
N GLY A 56 0.99 17.69 15.18
CA GLY A 56 0.32 17.65 13.87
C GLY A 56 -0.33 16.31 13.49
N SER A 57 -0.06 15.22 14.21
CA SER A 57 -0.37 13.85 13.76
C SER A 57 -1.63 13.26 14.41
N THR A 58 -2.74 14.01 14.46
CA THR A 58 -4.02 13.44 14.98
C THR A 58 -4.83 12.85 13.83
N ILE A 59 -4.99 11.52 13.83
CA ILE A 59 -5.87 10.83 12.86
C ILE A 59 -7.31 10.90 13.39
N PHE A 60 -8.22 11.37 12.53
CA PHE A 60 -9.64 11.49 12.84
C PHE A 60 -10.44 10.48 12.01
N GLU A 61 -11.15 9.57 12.67
CA GLU A 61 -12.08 8.64 12.02
C GLU A 61 -13.51 8.92 12.53
N GLY A 62 -14.42 9.28 11.62
CA GLY A 62 -15.83 9.54 11.97
C GLY A 62 -16.06 10.68 12.98
N GLY A 63 -15.15 11.66 13.04
CA GLY A 63 -15.20 12.76 14.01
C GLY A 63 -14.69 12.39 15.41
N LYS A 64 -14.19 11.16 15.61
CA LYS A 64 -13.53 10.74 16.85
C LYS A 64 -12.02 10.68 16.64
N ARG A 65 -11.28 11.18 17.63
CA ARG A 65 -9.82 11.01 17.70
C ARG A 65 -9.54 9.54 17.97
N VAL A 66 -8.84 8.88 17.06
CA VAL A 66 -8.39 7.51 17.23
C VAL A 66 -6.87 7.52 17.38
N SER A 67 -6.39 6.91 18.46
CA SER A 67 -4.95 6.77 18.76
C SER A 67 -4.25 5.79 17.81
N GLN A 68 -5.04 4.95 17.16
CA GLN A 68 -4.63 3.85 16.31
C GLN A 68 -5.49 3.88 15.05
N TYR A 69 -4.84 3.82 13.90
CA TYR A 69 -5.49 3.73 12.60
C TYR A 69 -5.13 2.39 11.96
N GLU A 70 -6.12 1.52 11.77
CA GLU A 70 -5.91 0.24 11.08
C GLU A 70 -6.07 0.45 9.57
N GLY A 71 -5.01 0.16 8.81
CA GLY A 71 -5.03 0.35 7.37
C GLY A 71 -3.90 -0.37 6.66
N VAL A 72 -3.83 -0.16 5.35
CA VAL A 72 -2.78 -0.70 4.48
C VAL A 72 -2.06 0.47 3.83
N ARG A 73 -0.74 0.51 3.89
CA ARG A 73 0.00 1.56 3.18
C ARG A 73 -0.11 1.33 1.67
N SER A 74 -0.36 2.40 0.93
CA SER A 74 -0.41 2.36 -0.53
C SER A 74 0.89 1.82 -1.14
N VAL A 75 2.06 2.10 -0.55
CA VAL A 75 3.34 1.51 -0.98
C VAL A 75 3.38 -0.02 -0.83
N ASP A 76 2.79 -0.58 0.23
CA ASP A 76 2.76 -2.03 0.43
C ASP A 76 1.87 -2.70 -0.63
N ILE A 77 0.78 -2.03 -1.04
CA ILE A 77 -0.06 -2.46 -2.17
C ILE A 77 0.73 -2.38 -3.48
N ALA A 78 1.44 -1.29 -3.73
CA ALA A 78 2.26 -1.12 -4.94
C ALA A 78 3.35 -2.20 -5.07
N VAL A 79 4.02 -2.53 -3.96
CA VAL A 79 5.01 -3.63 -3.91
C VAL A 79 4.35 -4.98 -4.20
N ALA A 80 3.19 -5.26 -3.60
CA ALA A 80 2.43 -6.47 -3.87
C ALA A 80 2.00 -6.57 -5.35
N VAL A 81 1.61 -5.45 -5.96
CA VAL A 81 1.31 -5.34 -7.40
C VAL A 81 2.53 -5.68 -8.24
N ALA A 82 3.68 -5.06 -7.96
CA ALA A 82 4.93 -5.31 -8.68
C ALA A 82 5.30 -6.80 -8.67
N MET A 83 5.25 -7.43 -7.49
CA MET A 83 5.50 -8.87 -7.34
C MET A 83 4.49 -9.72 -8.12
N ASN A 84 3.22 -9.33 -8.15
CA ASN A 84 2.18 -10.04 -8.91
C ASN A 84 2.43 -10.02 -10.42
N LEU A 85 2.96 -8.89 -10.90
CA LEU A 85 3.34 -8.69 -12.30
C LEU A 85 4.72 -9.26 -12.64
N GLY A 86 5.44 -9.83 -11.68
CA GLY A 86 6.76 -10.43 -11.87
C GLY A 86 7.90 -9.42 -11.88
N ILE A 87 7.67 -8.19 -11.44
CA ILE A 87 8.71 -7.17 -11.28
C ILE A 87 9.45 -7.43 -9.97
N GLN A 88 10.75 -7.71 -10.08
CA GLN A 88 11.62 -7.81 -8.91
C GLN A 88 12.03 -6.41 -8.47
N ILE A 89 11.76 -6.09 -7.21
CA ILE A 89 12.20 -4.85 -6.59
C ILE A 89 13.47 -5.13 -5.80
N ASP A 90 14.52 -4.37 -6.09
CA ASP A 90 15.76 -4.45 -5.32
C ASP A 90 15.51 -4.09 -3.84
N PRO A 91 15.98 -4.90 -2.88
CA PRO A 91 15.82 -4.61 -1.45
C PRO A 91 16.41 -3.25 -1.05
N TRP A 92 17.43 -2.80 -1.78
CA TRP A 92 18.04 -1.48 -1.60
C TRP A 92 17.05 -0.35 -1.96
N VAL A 93 16.23 -0.53 -3.01
CA VAL A 93 15.20 0.46 -3.39
C VAL A 93 14.18 0.61 -2.28
N LEU A 94 13.75 -0.50 -1.66
CA LEU A 94 12.81 -0.50 -0.55
C LEU A 94 13.38 0.15 0.73
N SER A 95 14.69 0.05 0.95
CA SER A 95 15.32 0.52 2.19
C SER A 95 15.79 1.98 2.16
N GLN A 96 16.10 2.53 0.98
CA GLN A 96 16.77 3.84 0.86
C GLN A 96 15.86 4.93 0.30
N ASN A 97 14.71 4.57 -0.26
CA ASN A 97 13.82 5.53 -0.90
C ASN A 97 12.63 5.87 -0.01
N HIS A 98 12.17 7.11 -0.14
CA HIS A 98 10.87 7.50 0.37
C HIS A 98 9.77 6.65 -0.28
N ARG A 99 8.67 6.41 0.44
CA ARG A 99 7.60 5.52 -0.04
C ARG A 99 7.04 5.93 -1.39
N ALA A 100 6.84 7.23 -1.61
CA ALA A 100 6.42 7.78 -2.90
C ALA A 100 7.42 7.49 -4.04
N ALA A 101 8.73 7.56 -3.75
CA ALA A 101 9.76 7.25 -4.74
C ALA A 101 9.79 5.76 -5.10
N ILE A 102 9.44 4.86 -4.17
CA ILE A 102 9.26 3.43 -4.46
C ILE A 102 8.10 3.23 -5.42
N VAL A 103 6.95 3.88 -5.20
CA VAL A 103 5.79 3.76 -6.09
C VAL A 103 6.10 4.29 -7.48
N ALA A 104 6.74 5.46 -7.58
CA ALA A 104 7.16 6.04 -8.86
C ALA A 104 8.12 5.10 -9.62
N TRP A 105 9.08 4.50 -8.93
CA TRP A 105 10.02 3.53 -9.52
C TRP A 105 9.31 2.28 -10.07
N ILE A 106 8.25 1.82 -9.40
CA ILE A 106 7.42 0.69 -9.84
C ILE A 106 6.53 1.08 -11.03
N GLN A 107 6.07 2.33 -11.08
CA GLN A 107 5.28 2.85 -12.21
C GLN A 107 6.13 2.93 -13.48
N GLU A 108 7.32 3.54 -13.40
CA GLU A 108 8.27 3.65 -14.52
C GLU A 108 8.64 2.26 -15.08
N ARG A 109 9.06 1.36 -14.18
CA ARG A 109 8.69 -0.07 -14.16
C ARG A 109 7.93 -0.70 -15.33
N LEU A 110 6.67 -0.32 -15.30
CA LEU A 110 5.56 -0.93 -16.00
C LEU A 110 5.29 -0.22 -17.31
N GLU A 111 5.67 1.04 -17.42
CA GLU A 111 5.63 1.80 -18.66
C GLU A 111 6.68 1.30 -19.65
N GLU A 112 7.81 0.77 -19.14
CA GLU A 112 8.88 0.19 -19.96
C GLU A 112 8.60 -1.24 -20.49
N GLN A 113 7.47 -1.87 -20.13
CA GLN A 113 7.07 -3.25 -20.48
C GLN A 113 5.94 -3.35 -21.51
#